data_AF-A0A3P6RZJ7-F1
#
_entry.id   AF-A0A3P6RZJ7-F1
#
_cell.length_a   1.000
_cell.length_b   1.000
_cell.length_c   1.000
_cell.angle_alpha   90.00
_cell.angle_beta   90.00
_cell.angle_gamma   90.00
#
_symmetry.space_group_name_H-M   'P 1'
#
loop_
_entity.id
_entity.type
_entity.pdbx_description
1 polymer ?
#
loop_
_entity_poly.entity_id
_entity_poly.type
_entity_poly.pdbx_seq_one_letter_code
_entity_poly.pdbx_strand_id
1 'polypeptide(L)'
;MERIRFYGFDMDYTLAMYKSPDFEALLFSRILERMILKGYPEELRSCNYDPKFPIRGLWFDQKYGNLVKVDGFGNIIVGVHGFQFLKPY
;
A
#
# COMPACT_ATOMS: atom_id res chain seq x y z
N MET A 1 31.06 6.39 13.17
CA MET A 1 30.62 5.10 13.72
C MET A 1 31.39 4.68 14.98
N GLU A 2 32.61 5.18 15.22
CA GLU A 2 33.47 4.75 16.35
C GLU A 2 32.88 4.93 17.76
N ARG A 3 31.79 5.69 17.92
CA ARG A 3 31.10 5.91 19.21
C ARG A 3 29.85 5.06 19.41
N ILE A 4 29.38 4.34 18.39
CA ILE A 4 28.17 3.51 18.52
C ILE A 4 28.56 2.13 19.07
N ARG A 5 27.98 1.77 20.21
CA ARG A 5 28.30 0.53 20.95
C ARG A 5 27.35 -0.63 20.67
N PHE A 6 26.14 -0.34 20.21
CA PHE A 6 25.10 -1.34 19.94
C PHE A 6 24.36 -1.00 18.67
N TYR A 7 24.02 -2.03 17.90
CA TYR A 7 23.25 -1.93 16.67
C TYR A 7 22.03 -2.84 16.80
N GLY A 8 20.87 -2.23 16.88
CA GLY A 8 19.59 -2.93 16.79
C GLY A 8 19.13 -2.95 15.34
N PHE A 9 18.64 -4.11 14.89
CA PHE A 9 18.06 -4.28 13.58
C PHE A 9 16.61 -4.72 13.74
N ASP A 10 15.73 -4.13 12.94
CA ASP A 10 14.40 -4.67 12.73
C ASP A 10 14.50 -5.98 11.92
N MET A 11 13.48 -6.83 11.96
CA MET A 11 13.48 -8.10 11.22
C MET A 11 12.88 -7.91 9.83
N ASP A 12 11.59 -7.59 9.76
CA ASP A 12 10.80 -7.62 8.54
C ASP A 12 11.19 -6.47 7.61
N TYR A 13 11.47 -6.79 6.34
CA TYR A 13 12.02 -5.84 5.36
C TYR A 13 13.36 -5.19 5.73
N THR A 14 14.03 -5.63 6.81
CA THR A 14 15.37 -5.18 7.20
C THR A 14 16.38 -6.33 7.15
N LEU A 15 16.20 -7.35 7.99
CA LEU A 15 17.01 -8.59 7.93
C LEU A 15 16.36 -9.63 7.01
N ALA A 16 15.03 -9.77 7.10
CA ALA A 16 14.22 -10.66 6.27
C ALA A 16 13.59 -9.87 5.12
N MET A 17 14.22 -9.94 3.94
CA MET A 17 13.64 -9.36 2.73
C MET A 17 12.64 -10.31 2.09
N TYR A 18 11.37 -9.93 2.07
CA TYR A 18 10.34 -10.66 1.36
C TYR A 18 10.47 -10.46 -0.15
N LYS A 19 10.06 -11.49 -0.91
CA LYS A 19 10.04 -11.44 -2.36
C LYS A 19 8.80 -10.67 -2.82
N SER A 20 9.04 -9.55 -3.51
CA SER A 20 8.01 -8.81 -4.21
C SER A 20 7.90 -9.32 -5.65
N PRO A 21 6.68 -9.54 -6.21
CA PRO A 21 5.37 -9.20 -5.65
C PRO A 21 4.68 -10.35 -4.88
N ASP A 22 5.35 -11.49 -4.68
CA ASP A 22 4.74 -12.72 -4.16
C ASP A 22 4.11 -12.52 -2.77
N PHE A 23 4.82 -11.82 -1.88
CA PHE A 23 4.34 -11.59 -0.51
C PHE A 23 3.15 -10.62 -0.48
N GLU A 24 3.18 -9.54 -1.25
CA GLU A 24 2.10 -8.58 -1.36
C GLU A 24 0.86 -9.20 -2.01
N ALA A 25 1.03 -10.05 -3.02
CA ALA A 25 -0.06 -10.79 -3.64
C ALA A 25 -0.72 -11.76 -2.64
N LEU A 26 0.08 -12.47 -1.85
CA LEU A 26 -0.43 -13.33 -0.77
C LEU A 26 -1.21 -12.51 0.26
N LEU A 27 -0.67 -11.39 0.75
CA LEU A 27 -1.37 -10.50 1.69
C LEU A 27 -2.70 -10.01 1.11
N PHE A 28 -2.70 -9.56 -0.15
CA PHE A 28 -3.90 -9.08 -0.82
C PHE A 28 -5.00 -10.14 -0.85
N SER A 29 -4.69 -11.36 -1.29
CA SER A 29 -5.66 -12.48 -1.30
C SER A 29 -6.23 -12.80 0.08
N ARG A 30 -5.39 -12.78 1.13
CA ARG A 30 -5.83 -13.05 2.51
C ARG A 30 -6.72 -11.95 3.07
N ILE A 31 -6.46 -10.69 2.71
CA ILE A 31 -7.30 -9.57 3.10
C ILE A 31 -8.68 -9.70 2.44
N LEU A 32 -8.74 -9.98 1.13
CA LEU A 32 -10.01 -10.19 0.42
C LEU A 32 -10.83 -11.32 1.04
N GLU A 33 -10.20 -12.47 1.30
CA GLU A 33 -10.84 -13.61 1.96
C GLU A 33 -11.42 -13.22 3.33
N ARG A 34 -10.66 -12.46 4.13
CA ARG A 34 -11.12 -11.96 5.44
C ARG A 34 -12.26 -10.94 5.32
N MET A 35 -12.26 -10.09 4.29
CA MET A 35 -13.32 -9.11 4.05
C MET A 35 -14.63 -9.80 3.66
N ILE A 36 -14.56 -10.76 2.75
CA ILE A 36 -15.71 -11.58 2.32
C ILE A 36 -16.32 -12.30 3.53
N LEU A 37 -15.48 -12.91 4.38
CA LEU A 37 -15.95 -13.55 5.63
C LEU A 37 -16.64 -12.58 6.61
N LYS A 38 -16.37 -11.28 6.51
CA LYS A 38 -17.04 -10.24 7.31
C LYS A 38 -18.35 -9.73 6.66
N GLY A 39 -18.75 -10.26 5.52
CA GLY A 39 -19.98 -9.89 4.82
C GLY A 39 -19.80 -8.90 3.67
N TYR A 40 -18.57 -8.67 3.20
CA TYR A 40 -18.36 -7.93 1.95
C TYR A 40 -18.76 -8.79 0.73
N PRO A 41 -19.05 -8.16 -0.43
CA PRO A 41 -19.52 -8.88 -1.62
C PRO A 41 -18.51 -9.94 -2.12
N GLU A 42 -19.01 -11.10 -2.59
CA GLU A 42 -18.17 -12.19 -3.10
C GLU A 42 -17.44 -11.83 -4.40
N GLU A 43 -17.91 -10.82 -5.12
CA GLU A 43 -17.27 -10.27 -6.32
C GLU A 43 -15.83 -9.83 -6.05
N LEU A 44 -15.49 -9.47 -4.80
CA LEU A 44 -14.12 -9.16 -4.38
C LEU A 44 -13.13 -10.30 -4.64
N ARG A 45 -13.59 -11.56 -4.71
CA ARG A 45 -12.74 -12.72 -5.02
C ARG A 45 -12.15 -12.66 -6.43
N SER A 46 -12.78 -11.90 -7.34
CA SER A 46 -12.29 -11.69 -8.70
C SER A 46 -11.19 -10.62 -8.80
N CYS A 47 -10.96 -9.85 -7.73
CA CYS A 47 -9.91 -8.84 -7.72
C CYS A 47 -8.53 -9.50 -7.70
N ASN A 48 -7.66 -9.08 -8.63
CA ASN A 48 -6.27 -9.52 -8.70
C ASN A 48 -5.34 -8.39 -8.23
N TYR A 49 -4.25 -8.77 -7.57
CA TYR A 49 -3.21 -7.82 -7.19
C TYR A 49 -2.41 -7.38 -8.42
N ASP A 50 -2.35 -6.08 -8.68
CA ASP A 50 -1.48 -5.48 -9.69
C ASP A 50 -0.32 -4.73 -9.01
N PRO A 51 0.93 -5.24 -9.05
CA PRO A 51 2.07 -4.59 -8.43
C PRO A 51 2.48 -3.27 -9.11
N LYS A 52 1.95 -2.96 -10.30
CA LYS A 52 2.27 -1.73 -11.03
C LYS A 52 1.47 -0.53 -10.57
N PHE A 53 0.34 -0.75 -9.89
CA PHE A 53 -0.55 0.31 -9.44
C PHE A 53 -0.07 1.01 -8.16
N PRO A 54 0.14 0.30 -7.03
CA PRO A 54 0.53 0.95 -5.80
C PRO A 54 2.00 1.35 -5.84
N ILE A 55 2.30 2.56 -5.35
CA ILE A 55 3.66 2.99 -5.05
C ILE A 55 3.77 3.30 -3.55
N ARG A 56 4.96 3.11 -2.98
CA ARG A 56 5.21 3.40 -1.57
C ARG A 56 5.05 4.91 -1.30
N GLY A 57 4.46 5.25 -0.15
CA GLY A 57 4.34 6.63 0.33
C GLY A 57 3.06 7.36 -0.09
N LEU A 58 2.08 6.66 -0.66
CA LEU A 58 0.74 7.22 -0.89
C LEU A 58 -0.01 7.42 0.41
N TRP A 59 -0.84 8.45 0.44
CA TRP A 59 -1.76 8.74 1.53
C TRP A 59 -3.17 8.33 1.11
N PHE A 60 -3.92 7.74 2.03
CA PHE A 60 -5.31 7.41 1.81
C PHE A 60 -6.21 8.44 2.50
N ASP A 61 -6.93 9.19 1.67
CA ASP A 61 -7.97 10.11 2.12
C ASP A 61 -9.27 9.34 2.35
N GLN A 62 -9.57 9.08 3.62
CA GLN A 62 -10.74 8.32 4.04
C GLN A 62 -12.07 9.06 3.77
N LYS A 63 -12.05 10.41 3.70
CA LYS A 63 -13.27 11.19 3.54
C LYS A 63 -13.80 11.10 2.11
N TYR A 64 -12.90 11.19 1.13
CA TYR A 64 -13.27 11.17 -0.29
C TYR A 64 -12.85 9.90 -1.02
N GLY A 65 -12.17 8.96 -0.35
CA GLY A 65 -11.75 7.68 -0.93
C GLY A 65 -10.63 7.80 -1.96
N ASN A 66 -9.74 8.78 -1.80
CA ASN A 66 -8.67 9.05 -2.76
C ASN A 66 -7.32 8.49 -2.28
N LEU A 67 -6.52 8.02 -3.22
CA LEU A 67 -5.09 7.82 -3.02
C LEU A 67 -4.36 9.05 -3.53
N VAL A 68 -3.59 9.71 -2.67
CA VAL A 68 -2.86 10.94 -3.02
C VAL A 68 -1.37 10.80 -2.78
N LYS A 69 -0.58 11.32 -3.72
CA LYS A 69 0.86 11.49 -3.59
C LYS A 69 1.13 12.95 -3.25
N VAL A 70 1.84 13.18 -2.15
CA VAL A 70 2.17 14.52 -1.66
C VAL A 70 3.67 14.78 -1.70
N ASP A 71 4.05 16.05 -1.80
CA ASP A 71 5.42 16.50 -1.63
C ASP A 71 5.79 16.65 -0.14
N GLY A 72 7.03 17.11 0.16
CA GLY A 72 7.49 17.35 1.52
C GLY A 72 6.78 18.49 2.27
N PHE A 73 5.99 19.31 1.58
CA PHE A 73 5.19 20.41 2.14
C PHE A 73 3.71 20.05 2.27
N GLY A 74 3.29 18.87 1.79
CA GLY A 74 1.90 18.42 1.83
C GLY A 74 1.08 18.82 0.61
N ASN A 75 1.68 19.37 -0.45
CA ASN A 75 0.97 19.67 -1.69
C ASN A 75 0.68 18.39 -2.46
N ILE A 76 -0.53 18.27 -3.03
CA ILE A 76 -0.92 17.12 -3.84
C ILE A 76 -0.23 17.21 -5.21
N ILE A 77 0.59 16.22 -5.53
CA ILE A 77 1.24 16.08 -6.84
C ILE A 77 0.37 15.21 -7.76
N VAL A 78 -0.21 14.14 -7.22
CA VAL A 78 -1.08 13.21 -7.94
C VAL A 78 -2.22 12.79 -7.02
N GLY A 79 -3.44 12.75 -7.56
CA GLY A 79 -4.59 12.15 -6.89
C GLY A 79 -5.25 11.10 -7.78
N VAL A 80 -5.74 10.02 -7.17
CA VAL A 80 -6.44 8.94 -7.86
C VAL A 80 -7.66 8.55 -7.04
N HIS A 81 -8.83 8.44 -7.69
CA HIS A 81 -10.05 7.88 -7.11
C HIS A 81 -10.32 6.50 -7.71
N GLY A 82 -10.16 5.44 -6.91
CA GLY A 82 -10.10 4.08 -7.44
C GLY A 82 -8.93 3.93 -8.42
N PHE A 83 -9.23 3.77 -9.71
CA PHE A 83 -8.24 3.73 -10.81
C PHE A 83 -8.26 4.97 -11.72
N GLN A 84 -9.08 5.98 -11.39
CA GLN A 84 -9.22 7.19 -12.18
C GLN A 84 -8.30 8.29 -11.66
N PHE A 85 -7.37 8.75 -12.50
CA PHE A 85 -6.49 9.87 -12.17
C PHE A 85 -7.28 11.18 -12.16
N LEU A 86 -7.15 11.92 -11.06
CA LEU A 86 -7.75 13.24 -10.91
C LEU A 86 -6.98 14.25 -11.74
N LYS A 87 -7.69 15.07 -12.51
CA LYS A 87 -7.07 16.15 -13.29
C LYS A 87 -6.69 17.31 -12.36
N PRO A 88 -5.50 17.89 -12.49
CA PRO A 88 -5.21 19.17 -11.86
C PRO A 88 -6.14 20.24 -12.45
N TYR A 89 -6.66 21.11 -11.58
CA TYR A 89 -7.36 22.34 -11.98
C TYR A 89 -6.34 23.43 -12.30
#